data_AF-A0A7S7UGL0-F1
#
_entry.id   AF-A0A7S7UGL0-F1
#
_cell.length_a   1.000
_cell.length_b   1.000
_cell.length_c   1.000
_cell.angle_alpha   90.00
_cell.angle_beta   90.00
_cell.angle_gamma   90.00
#
_symmetry.space_group_name_H-M   'P 1'
#
loop_
_entity.id
_entity.type
_entity.pdbx_description
1 polymer ?
#
loop_
_entity_poly.entity_id
_entity_poly.type
_entity_poly.pdbx_seq_one_letter_code
_entity_poly.pdbx_strand_id
1 'polypeptide(L)'
;MQFLRRIGLILLWSAAPLVAFAAANKNDPYLVPLRGVGNVALVIASVAIATLLLRRGCWHSLSGRLLVVLWCLPPMLMAVAHLSFELRKHDVLSASVTEARQLGPHFMVGYSSFPAVARLTEQGLIGGIYVTRHNIRGRTVDALRAEIAALQDARRAAGLPPLIVAADQEGGIVGHLAPPLTKVPALATLAGLAPDDQQAKAEEFGRIHGGELAGLGVNLNLAPVLDLKPPQRRNRLDFHTLIGQRAIATDPAVVSTIATAYVRGLEESGVGATLKHFPGIGRVRTDTHHFSADLNTPVKELEATDWLPFREVLSQSHSALMVGHVTLTAVDPDRAASHSKRVVQGIIRDTWKYQGVVMTDDLVMGAIYQHDVCKAVVEAINAGVDLLLVAYDGAQFYRIFGCALDGSRQGKLDAAMLGASAARLVHAFPLG
;
A
#
# COMPACT_ATOMS: atom_id res chain seq x y z
N MET A 1 -9.33 -51.67 -3.01
CA MET A 1 -7.94 -51.18 -3.20
C MET A 1 -7.69 -50.46 -4.54
N GLN A 2 -8.19 -50.93 -5.70
CA GLN A 2 -8.00 -50.25 -6.99
C GLN A 2 -8.68 -48.87 -7.09
N PHE A 3 -9.86 -48.71 -6.49
CA PHE A 3 -10.61 -47.45 -6.49
C PHE A 3 -9.85 -46.33 -5.75
N LEU A 4 -9.31 -46.62 -4.55
CA LEU A 4 -8.44 -45.71 -3.78
C LEU A 4 -7.17 -45.32 -4.55
N ARG A 5 -6.58 -46.25 -5.32
CA ARG A 5 -5.42 -45.93 -6.18
C ARG A 5 -5.80 -44.99 -7.33
N ARG A 6 -6.98 -45.16 -7.94
CA ARG A 6 -7.48 -44.27 -9.00
C ARG A 6 -7.78 -42.87 -8.48
N ILE A 7 -8.41 -42.77 -7.30
CA ILE A 7 -8.65 -41.47 -6.64
C ILE A 7 -7.33 -40.76 -6.33
N GLY A 8 -6.35 -41.47 -5.76
CA GLY A 8 -5.04 -40.88 -5.47
C GLY A 8 -4.32 -40.35 -6.71
N LEU A 9 -4.40 -41.07 -7.83
CA LEU A 9 -3.86 -40.61 -9.12
C LEU A 9 -4.58 -39.36 -9.64
N ILE A 10 -5.92 -39.33 -9.59
CA ILE A 10 -6.71 -38.16 -10.01
C ILE A 10 -6.33 -36.93 -9.17
N LEU A 11 -6.21 -37.10 -7.85
CA LEU A 11 -5.80 -36.02 -6.94
C LEU A 11 -4.40 -35.49 -7.27
N LEU A 12 -3.44 -36.36 -7.61
CA LEU A 12 -2.09 -35.95 -8.01
C LEU A 12 -2.09 -35.18 -9.33
N TRP A 13 -2.95 -35.55 -10.28
CA TRP A 13 -3.11 -34.81 -11.54
C TRP A 13 -3.76 -33.45 -11.33
N SER A 14 -4.77 -33.35 -10.46
CA SER A 14 -5.44 -32.08 -10.19
C SER A 14 -4.61 -31.14 -9.31
N ALA A 15 -3.81 -31.68 -8.39
CA ALA A 15 -3.00 -30.87 -7.48
C ALA A 15 -1.74 -30.31 -8.16
N ALA A 16 -1.13 -31.03 -9.10
CA ALA A 16 0.11 -30.59 -9.74
C ALA A 16 0.04 -29.18 -10.37
N PRO A 17 -0.99 -28.83 -11.18
CA PRO A 17 -1.12 -27.48 -11.73
C PRO A 17 -1.27 -26.39 -10.66
N LEU A 18 -2.02 -26.66 -9.58
CA LEU A 18 -2.21 -25.71 -8.47
C LEU A 18 -0.90 -25.46 -7.72
N VAL A 19 -0.15 -26.53 -7.45
CA VAL A 19 1.16 -26.47 -6.79
C VAL A 19 2.18 -25.76 -7.68
N ALA A 20 2.17 -26.03 -8.99
CA ALA A 20 3.02 -25.35 -9.96
C ALA A 20 2.69 -23.84 -10.05
N PHE A 21 1.40 -23.48 -10.03
CA PHE A 21 0.95 -22.09 -9.99
C PHE A 21 1.43 -21.37 -8.72
N ALA A 22 1.23 -21.98 -7.55
CA ALA A 22 1.70 -21.42 -6.27
C ALA A 22 3.24 -21.28 -6.24
N ALA A 23 3.96 -22.26 -6.80
CA ALA A 23 5.41 -22.25 -6.93
C ALA A 23 5.93 -21.10 -7.81
N ALA A 24 5.33 -20.92 -9.00
CA ALA A 24 5.69 -19.85 -9.92
C ALA A 24 5.41 -18.46 -9.33
N ASN A 25 4.35 -18.34 -8.54
CA ASN A 25 3.90 -17.08 -7.95
C ASN A 25 4.31 -16.94 -6.46
N LYS A 26 5.34 -17.65 -5.98
CA LYS A 26 5.70 -17.67 -4.55
C LYS A 26 5.98 -16.29 -3.90
N ASN A 27 6.33 -15.30 -4.72
CA ASN A 27 6.59 -13.92 -4.30
C ASN A 27 5.38 -13.00 -4.53
N ASP A 28 4.23 -13.55 -4.90
CA ASP A 28 3.00 -12.80 -5.02
C ASP A 28 2.52 -12.36 -3.61
N PRO A 29 1.99 -11.14 -3.45
CA PRO A 29 1.49 -10.62 -2.18
C PRO A 29 0.41 -11.50 -1.53
N TYR A 30 -0.45 -12.14 -2.31
CA TYR A 30 -1.49 -13.03 -1.78
C TYR A 30 -0.94 -14.31 -1.18
N LEU A 31 0.30 -14.67 -1.53
CA LEU A 31 0.99 -15.85 -1.00
C LEU A 31 1.95 -15.52 0.15
N VAL A 32 1.94 -14.29 0.68
CA VAL A 32 2.73 -13.92 1.87
C VAL A 32 2.55 -14.93 3.02
N PRO A 33 1.34 -15.41 3.37
CA PRO A 33 1.16 -16.40 4.43
C PRO A 33 1.85 -17.75 4.17
N LEU A 34 2.14 -18.08 2.90
CA LEU A 34 2.82 -19.32 2.51
C LEU A 34 4.35 -19.17 2.44
N ARG A 35 4.90 -17.95 2.55
CA ARG A 35 6.35 -17.74 2.48
C ARG A 35 7.07 -18.36 3.68
N GLY A 36 8.36 -18.65 3.49
CA GLY A 36 9.16 -19.35 4.50
C GLY A 36 8.81 -20.83 4.56
N VAL A 37 8.19 -21.28 5.67
CA VAL A 37 7.91 -22.70 5.91
C VAL A 37 6.98 -23.31 4.87
N GLY A 38 5.97 -22.57 4.40
CA GLY A 38 5.04 -23.08 3.37
C GLY A 38 5.74 -23.37 2.05
N ASN A 39 6.62 -22.47 1.61
CA ASN A 39 7.49 -22.68 0.44
C ASN A 39 8.39 -23.91 0.60
N VAL A 40 9.03 -24.08 1.76
CA VAL A 40 9.87 -25.26 2.04
C VAL A 40 9.03 -26.55 2.01
N ALA A 41 7.86 -26.54 2.64
CA ALA A 41 6.95 -27.68 2.65
C ALA A 41 6.48 -28.05 1.23
N LEU A 42 6.19 -27.05 0.38
CA LEU A 42 5.75 -27.26 -0.99
C LEU A 42 6.85 -27.91 -1.85
N VAL A 43 8.11 -27.48 -1.69
CA VAL A 43 9.26 -28.12 -2.35
C VAL A 43 9.44 -29.55 -1.87
N ILE A 44 9.47 -29.78 -0.56
CA ILE A 44 9.65 -31.11 0.03
C ILE A 44 8.54 -32.06 -0.44
N ALA A 45 7.28 -31.62 -0.39
CA ALA A 45 6.14 -32.41 -0.84
C ALA A 45 6.24 -32.76 -2.33
N SER A 46 6.62 -31.79 -3.18
CA SER A 46 6.76 -32.02 -4.62
C SER A 46 7.86 -33.04 -4.94
N VAL A 47 9.03 -32.90 -4.30
CA VAL A 47 10.14 -33.85 -4.45
C VAL A 47 9.78 -35.25 -3.94
N ALA A 48 9.11 -35.32 -2.79
CA ALA A 48 8.66 -36.60 -2.21
C ALA A 48 7.66 -37.31 -3.13
N ILE A 49 6.70 -36.56 -3.70
CA ILE A 49 5.71 -37.10 -4.65
C ILE A 49 6.38 -37.57 -5.93
N ALA A 50 7.27 -36.77 -6.53
CA ALA A 50 8.01 -37.17 -7.72
C ALA A 50 8.84 -38.44 -7.48
N THR A 51 9.52 -38.51 -6.33
CA THR A 51 10.31 -39.70 -5.92
C THR A 51 9.43 -40.94 -5.74
N LEU A 52 8.25 -40.77 -5.13
CA LEU A 52 7.30 -41.87 -4.92
C LEU A 52 6.72 -42.37 -6.25
N LEU A 53 6.41 -41.47 -7.19
CA LEU A 53 5.95 -41.82 -8.53
C LEU A 53 7.02 -42.60 -9.32
N LEU A 54 8.28 -42.17 -9.23
CA LEU A 54 9.41 -42.89 -9.82
C LEU A 54 9.56 -44.29 -9.23
N ARG A 55 9.55 -44.41 -7.89
CA ARG A 55 9.65 -45.70 -7.19
C ARG A 55 8.50 -46.66 -7.50
N ARG A 56 7.32 -46.15 -7.83
CA ARG A 56 6.15 -46.97 -8.21
C ARG A 56 6.13 -47.38 -9.69
N GLY A 57 7.19 -47.08 -10.45
CA GLY A 57 7.28 -47.46 -11.86
C GLY A 57 6.35 -46.65 -12.77
N CYS A 58 5.83 -45.50 -12.32
CA CYS A 58 4.98 -44.65 -13.16
C CYS A 58 5.73 -44.11 -14.39
N TRP A 59 7.07 -44.14 -14.39
CA TRP A 59 7.89 -43.69 -15.51
C TRP A 59 7.80 -44.56 -16.78
N HIS A 60 7.24 -45.78 -16.69
CA HIS A 60 7.18 -46.68 -17.86
C HIS A 60 6.04 -46.34 -18.84
N SER A 61 5.02 -45.60 -18.42
CA SER A 61 3.94 -45.15 -19.31
C SER A 61 4.12 -43.68 -19.71
N LEU A 62 3.52 -43.27 -20.85
CA LEU A 62 3.53 -41.86 -21.26
C LEU A 62 2.83 -40.97 -20.21
N SER A 63 1.66 -41.38 -19.73
CA SER A 63 0.89 -40.64 -18.73
C SER A 63 1.65 -40.51 -17.40
N GLY A 64 2.30 -41.56 -16.93
CA GLY A 64 3.06 -41.49 -15.69
C GLY A 64 4.37 -40.69 -15.82
N ARG A 65 5.02 -40.67 -16.99
CA ARG A 65 6.11 -39.72 -17.29
C ARG A 65 5.66 -38.27 -17.18
N LEU A 66 4.55 -37.93 -17.82
CA LEU A 66 3.97 -36.59 -17.74
C LEU A 66 3.66 -36.19 -16.29
N LEU A 67 3.08 -37.10 -15.51
CA LEU A 67 2.79 -36.85 -14.11
C LEU A 67 4.05 -36.61 -13.27
N VAL A 68 5.11 -37.40 -13.48
CA VAL A 68 6.40 -37.18 -12.80
C VAL A 68 6.98 -35.81 -13.17
N VAL A 69 6.99 -35.47 -14.47
CA VAL A 69 7.46 -34.15 -14.94
C VAL A 69 6.67 -33.02 -14.26
N LEU A 70 5.34 -33.13 -14.22
CA LEU A 70 4.48 -32.14 -13.57
C LEU A 70 4.81 -31.93 -12.09
N TRP A 71 5.23 -32.97 -11.36
CA TRP A 71 5.64 -32.86 -9.96
C TRP A 71 7.11 -32.44 -9.77
N CYS A 72 7.93 -32.47 -10.82
CA CYS A 72 9.25 -31.85 -10.84
C CYS A 72 9.19 -30.34 -11.16
N LEU A 73 8.11 -29.85 -11.78
CA LEU A 73 7.96 -28.44 -12.14
C LEU A 73 7.96 -27.47 -10.94
N PRO A 74 7.24 -27.72 -9.82
CA PRO A 74 7.12 -26.71 -8.77
C PRO A 74 8.47 -26.29 -8.14
N PRO A 75 9.38 -27.20 -7.76
CA PRO A 75 10.71 -26.79 -7.29
C PRO A 75 11.49 -25.96 -8.31
N MET A 76 11.40 -26.31 -9.60
CA MET A 76 12.06 -25.55 -10.68
C MET A 76 11.47 -24.15 -10.83
N LEU A 77 10.13 -24.04 -10.85
CA LEU A 77 9.42 -22.76 -10.93
C LEU A 77 9.72 -21.87 -9.73
N MET A 78 9.81 -22.45 -8.52
CA MET A 78 10.20 -21.71 -7.32
C MET A 78 11.64 -21.20 -7.39
N ALA A 79 12.57 -22.00 -7.90
CA ALA A 79 13.96 -21.60 -8.09
C ALA A 79 14.07 -20.44 -9.09
N VAL A 80 13.36 -20.53 -10.22
CA VAL A 80 13.29 -19.45 -11.22
C VAL A 80 12.67 -18.19 -10.61
N ALA A 81 11.53 -18.31 -9.91
CA ALA A 81 10.89 -17.17 -9.26
C ALA A 81 11.77 -16.54 -8.16
N HIS A 82 12.57 -17.35 -7.45
CA HIS A 82 13.53 -16.84 -6.48
C HIS A 82 14.67 -16.08 -7.15
N LEU A 83 15.25 -16.68 -8.20
CA LEU A 83 16.34 -16.06 -8.95
C LEU A 83 15.91 -14.74 -9.58
N SER A 84 14.73 -14.69 -10.21
CA SER A 84 14.18 -13.45 -10.78
C SER A 84 14.02 -12.36 -9.71
N PHE A 85 13.58 -12.71 -8.50
CA PHE A 85 13.49 -11.78 -7.39
C PHE A 85 14.86 -11.29 -6.92
N GLU A 86 15.83 -12.18 -6.71
CA GLU A 86 17.18 -11.79 -6.27
C GLU A 86 17.92 -10.97 -7.33
N LEU A 87 17.76 -11.29 -8.61
CA LEU A 87 18.29 -10.49 -9.71
C LEU A 87 17.68 -9.09 -9.71
N ARG A 88 16.36 -8.97 -9.56
CA ARG A 88 15.70 -7.67 -9.50
C ARG A 88 16.11 -6.86 -8.26
N LYS A 89 16.21 -7.53 -7.10
CA LYS A 89 16.71 -6.92 -5.87
C LYS A 89 18.14 -6.43 -6.03
N HIS A 90 19.01 -7.23 -6.65
CA HIS A 90 20.39 -6.84 -6.92
C HIS A 90 20.46 -5.61 -7.83
N ASP A 91 19.72 -5.60 -8.94
CA ASP A 91 19.63 -4.45 -9.85
C ASP A 91 19.23 -3.17 -9.11
N VAL A 92 18.15 -3.21 -8.31
CA VAL A 92 17.70 -2.07 -7.49
C VAL A 92 18.76 -1.61 -6.49
N LEU A 93 19.38 -2.54 -5.76
CA LEU A 93 20.41 -2.22 -4.76
C LEU A 93 21.74 -1.76 -5.37
N SER A 94 21.92 -1.97 -6.68
CA SER A 94 23.04 -1.49 -7.49
C SER A 94 22.73 -0.21 -8.27
N ALA A 95 21.53 0.37 -8.10
CA ALA A 95 21.20 1.65 -8.72
C ALA A 95 22.24 2.72 -8.36
N SER A 96 22.60 3.54 -9.34
CA SER A 96 23.54 4.63 -9.15
C SER A 96 23.01 5.66 -8.16
N VAL A 97 23.92 6.45 -7.57
CA VAL A 97 23.54 7.55 -6.66
C VAL A 97 22.57 8.53 -7.33
N THR A 98 22.73 8.78 -8.62
CA THR A 98 21.83 9.65 -9.40
C THR A 98 20.43 9.04 -9.53
N GLU A 99 20.33 7.76 -9.89
CA GLU A 99 19.03 7.07 -10.00
C GLU A 99 18.33 7.01 -8.63
N ALA A 100 19.07 6.70 -7.57
CA ALA A 100 18.54 6.68 -6.21
C ALA A 100 18.03 8.07 -5.77
N ARG A 101 18.81 9.13 -5.98
CA ARG A 101 18.39 10.50 -5.65
C ARG A 101 17.21 11.00 -6.49
N GLN A 102 17.09 10.55 -7.73
CA GLN A 102 16.00 10.94 -8.62
C GLN A 102 14.69 10.25 -8.25
N LEU A 103 14.72 8.94 -7.97
CA LEU A 103 13.51 8.14 -7.80
C LEU A 103 13.16 7.89 -6.33
N GLY A 104 14.16 7.65 -5.49
CA GLY A 104 13.99 7.25 -4.10
C GLY A 104 13.07 8.15 -3.27
N PRO A 105 13.17 9.50 -3.34
CA PRO A 105 12.27 10.39 -2.61
C PRO A 105 10.77 10.10 -2.82
N HIS A 106 10.41 9.51 -3.96
CA HIS A 106 9.03 9.23 -4.35
C HIS A 106 8.50 7.88 -3.85
N PHE A 107 9.25 7.13 -3.04
CA PHE A 107 8.82 5.83 -2.53
C PHE A 107 8.72 5.79 -1.01
N MET A 108 7.60 5.26 -0.54
CA MET A 108 7.37 4.93 0.87
C MET A 108 7.17 3.42 1.02
N VAL A 109 7.89 2.80 1.95
CA VAL A 109 7.93 1.33 2.05
C VAL A 109 7.61 0.83 3.46
N GLY A 110 6.70 -0.14 3.57
CA GLY A 110 6.55 -0.97 4.77
C GLY A 110 7.69 -1.99 4.87
N TYR A 111 8.00 -2.49 6.07
CA TYR A 111 9.12 -3.42 6.22
C TYR A 111 8.92 -4.44 7.34
N SER A 112 9.61 -5.58 7.19
CA SER A 112 9.67 -6.67 8.17
C SER A 112 11.09 -6.99 8.66
N SER A 113 12.10 -6.34 8.08
CA SER A 113 13.52 -6.57 8.39
C SER A 113 14.23 -5.23 8.51
N PHE A 114 14.71 -4.91 9.72
CA PHE A 114 15.47 -3.68 9.97
C PHE A 114 16.73 -3.56 9.09
N PRO A 115 17.60 -4.58 8.97
CA PRO A 115 18.76 -4.49 8.09
C PRO A 115 18.41 -4.21 6.63
N ALA A 116 17.27 -4.74 6.15
CA ALA A 116 16.83 -4.51 4.78
C ALA A 116 16.40 -3.05 4.57
N VAL A 117 15.55 -2.50 5.45
CA VAL A 117 15.09 -1.11 5.31
C VAL A 117 16.20 -0.10 5.58
N ALA A 118 17.10 -0.36 6.53
CA ALA A 118 18.27 0.48 6.80
C ALA A 118 19.13 0.67 5.55
N ARG A 119 19.40 -0.41 4.81
CA ARG A 119 20.13 -0.34 3.54
C ARG A 119 19.42 0.54 2.51
N LEU A 120 18.09 0.45 2.38
CA LEU A 120 17.32 1.30 1.46
C LEU A 120 17.40 2.78 1.87
N THR A 121 17.31 3.05 3.17
CA THR A 121 17.41 4.37 3.76
C THR A 121 18.76 5.02 3.49
N GLU A 122 19.85 4.30 3.75
CA GLU A 122 21.24 4.75 3.57
C GLU A 122 21.57 5.03 2.10
N GLN A 123 21.10 4.18 1.19
CA GLN A 123 21.36 4.32 -0.25
C GLN A 123 20.50 5.40 -0.93
N GLY A 124 19.53 6.00 -0.22
CA GLY A 124 18.64 6.98 -0.84
C GLY A 124 17.55 6.36 -1.70
N LEU A 125 17.28 5.07 -1.60
CA LEU A 125 16.33 4.35 -2.46
C LEU A 125 14.86 4.56 -2.06
N ILE A 126 14.62 5.14 -0.88
CA ILE A 126 13.29 5.48 -0.36
C ILE A 126 13.30 6.89 0.22
N GLY A 127 12.14 7.55 0.22
CA GLY A 127 11.86 8.83 0.87
C GLY A 127 11.10 8.67 2.17
N GLY A 128 10.42 7.54 2.35
CA GLY A 128 9.71 7.24 3.58
C GLY A 128 9.58 5.77 3.94
N ILE A 129 9.18 5.54 5.18
CA ILE A 129 8.84 4.23 5.72
C ILE A 129 7.40 4.25 6.24
N TYR A 130 6.75 3.10 6.21
CA TYR A 130 5.41 2.90 6.76
C TYR A 130 5.47 1.87 7.88
N VAL A 131 5.12 2.29 9.11
CA VAL A 131 5.15 1.44 10.30
C VAL A 131 3.75 0.97 10.66
N THR A 132 3.65 -0.32 11.01
CA THR A 132 2.37 -0.98 11.29
C THR A 132 2.42 -1.78 12.59
N ARG A 133 1.32 -2.46 12.90
CA ARG A 133 1.24 -3.47 13.96
C ARG A 133 2.38 -4.48 13.89
N HIS A 134 2.80 -4.86 12.69
CA HIS A 134 3.87 -5.85 12.53
C HIS A 134 5.18 -5.38 13.16
N ASN A 135 5.49 -4.09 13.11
CA ASN A 135 6.75 -3.53 13.58
C ASN A 135 6.81 -3.40 15.12
N ILE A 136 5.66 -3.28 15.78
CA ILE A 136 5.55 -3.11 17.25
C ILE A 136 5.09 -4.36 17.99
N ARG A 137 4.53 -5.36 17.29
CA ARG A 137 3.99 -6.58 17.93
C ARG A 137 5.06 -7.30 18.74
N GLY A 138 4.81 -7.47 20.04
CA GLY A 138 5.74 -8.14 20.95
C GLY A 138 6.97 -7.30 21.34
N ARG A 139 6.95 -6.01 21.05
CA ARG A 139 8.02 -5.05 21.35
C ARG A 139 7.48 -3.88 22.16
N THR A 140 8.39 -3.13 22.78
CA THR A 140 8.03 -1.89 23.50
C THR A 140 7.95 -0.71 22.54
N VAL A 141 7.22 0.34 22.94
CA VAL A 141 7.18 1.64 22.25
C VAL A 141 8.58 2.21 22.08
N ASP A 142 9.43 2.13 23.11
CA ASP A 142 10.81 2.62 23.06
C ASP A 142 11.67 1.87 22.04
N ALA A 143 11.43 0.57 21.83
CA ALA A 143 12.16 -0.22 20.84
C ALA A 143 11.83 0.24 19.41
N LEU A 144 10.56 0.57 19.12
CA LEU A 144 10.18 1.13 17.82
C LEU A 144 10.71 2.57 17.64
N ARG A 145 10.64 3.40 18.69
CA ARG A 145 11.22 4.75 18.68
C ARG A 145 12.72 4.71 18.36
N ALA A 146 13.47 3.85 19.04
CA ALA A 146 14.91 3.69 18.81
C ALA A 146 15.22 3.21 17.39
N GLU A 147 14.38 2.33 16.84
CA GLU A 147 14.50 1.85 15.47
C GLU A 147 14.29 2.97 14.44
N ILE A 148 13.24 3.78 14.61
CA ILE A 148 12.96 4.95 13.76
C ILE A 148 14.10 5.97 13.86
N ALA A 149 14.58 6.26 15.08
CA ALA A 149 15.71 7.16 15.30
C ALA A 149 16.98 6.68 14.59
N ALA A 150 17.30 5.39 14.66
CA ALA A 150 18.45 4.82 13.96
C ALA A 150 18.35 4.97 12.43
N LEU A 151 17.15 4.86 11.84
CA LEU A 151 16.94 5.10 10.42
C LEU A 151 17.11 6.58 10.06
N GLN A 152 16.63 7.50 10.91
CA GLN A 152 16.87 8.94 10.72
C GLN A 152 18.36 9.29 10.84
N ASP A 153 19.08 8.68 11.77
CA ASP A 153 20.53 8.87 11.95
C ASP A 153 21.30 8.39 10.71
N ALA A 154 20.96 7.21 10.19
CA ALA A 154 21.53 6.66 8.96
C ALA A 154 21.26 7.59 7.76
N ARG A 155 20.06 8.17 7.69
CA ARG A 155 19.68 9.13 6.66
C ARG A 155 20.50 10.42 6.73
N ARG A 156 20.69 10.98 7.94
CA ARG A 156 21.54 12.15 8.16
C ARG A 156 23.00 11.87 7.83
N ALA A 157 23.54 10.72 8.23
CA ALA A 157 24.91 10.32 7.92
C ALA A 157 25.16 10.19 6.41
N ALA A 158 24.15 9.81 5.64
CA ALA A 158 24.20 9.76 4.17
C ALA A 158 24.02 11.13 3.49
N GLY A 159 23.77 12.21 4.25
CA GLY A 159 23.51 13.55 3.70
C GLY A 159 22.22 13.63 2.90
N LEU A 160 21.21 12.85 3.27
CA LEU A 160 19.91 12.77 2.60
C LEU A 160 18.81 13.47 3.42
N PRO A 161 17.70 13.91 2.79
CA PRO A 161 16.56 14.47 3.50
C PRO A 161 16.00 13.52 4.55
N PRO A 162 15.44 14.03 5.68
CA PRO A 162 14.81 13.20 6.70
C PRO A 162 13.77 12.24 6.10
N LEU A 163 13.65 11.05 6.69
CA LEU A 163 12.61 10.11 6.27
C LEU A 163 11.23 10.65 6.64
N ILE A 164 10.29 10.49 5.72
CA ILE A 164 8.86 10.53 6.03
C ILE A 164 8.52 9.22 6.74
N VAL A 165 8.07 9.29 7.97
CA VAL A 165 7.71 8.13 8.79
C VAL A 165 6.21 8.15 8.96
N ALA A 166 5.54 7.22 8.28
CA ALA A 166 4.09 7.15 8.24
C ALA A 166 3.52 6.00 9.07
N ALA A 167 2.33 6.19 9.62
CA ALA A 167 1.54 5.14 10.25
C ALA A 167 0.05 5.30 9.90
N ASP A 168 -0.72 4.20 9.98
CA ASP A 168 -2.19 4.25 9.90
C ASP A 168 -2.80 4.19 11.30
N GLN A 169 -3.17 5.36 11.81
CA GLN A 169 -3.80 5.52 13.11
C GLN A 169 -5.06 6.39 12.99
N GLU A 170 -6.14 5.78 12.45
CA GLU A 170 -7.45 6.43 12.23
C GLU A 170 -8.31 6.46 13.50
N GLY A 171 -8.12 5.45 14.37
CA GLY A 171 -9.01 5.15 15.49
C GLY A 171 -10.00 4.03 15.15
N GLY A 172 -10.71 3.54 16.16
CA GLY A 172 -11.66 2.45 15.99
C GLY A 172 -10.99 1.13 15.57
N ILE A 173 -11.33 0.62 14.38
CA ILE A 173 -10.81 -0.66 13.87
C ILE A 173 -9.44 -0.54 13.19
N VAL A 174 -9.07 0.66 12.73
CA VAL A 174 -7.76 0.94 12.12
C VAL A 174 -6.93 1.78 13.09
N GLY A 175 -6.22 1.09 13.98
CA GLY A 175 -5.22 1.66 14.88
C GLY A 175 -4.05 0.69 14.96
N HIS A 176 -3.18 0.72 13.95
CA HIS A 176 -2.16 -0.32 13.78
C HIS A 176 -1.19 -0.39 14.96
N LEU A 177 -0.94 0.72 15.64
CA LEU A 177 -0.01 0.79 16.76
C LEU A 177 -0.68 0.62 18.13
N ALA A 178 -2.00 0.42 18.19
CA ALA A 178 -2.72 0.08 19.41
C ALA A 178 -2.73 -1.45 19.67
N PRO A 179 -2.70 -1.92 20.94
CA PRO A 179 -2.73 -1.17 22.20
C PRO A 179 -1.41 -0.60 22.77
N PRO A 180 -0.21 -0.80 22.18
CA PRO A 180 0.98 -0.08 22.66
C PRO A 180 0.80 1.45 22.70
N LEU A 181 0.03 2.00 21.77
CA LEU A 181 -0.51 3.36 21.79
C LEU A 181 -1.98 3.38 22.23
N THR A 182 -2.46 4.57 22.61
CA THR A 182 -3.85 4.79 23.04
C THR A 182 -4.83 4.37 21.96
N LYS A 183 -5.80 3.55 22.35
CA LYS A 183 -6.91 3.16 21.46
C LYS A 183 -7.99 4.22 21.48
N VAL A 184 -7.92 5.15 20.53
CA VAL A 184 -8.96 6.17 20.31
C VAL A 184 -10.19 5.54 19.60
N PRO A 185 -11.43 5.92 19.97
CA PRO A 185 -12.64 5.50 19.25
C PRO A 185 -12.64 5.92 17.78
N ALA A 186 -13.51 5.32 16.96
CA ALA A 186 -13.68 5.75 15.57
C ALA A 186 -14.26 7.17 15.52
N LEU A 187 -13.79 8.03 14.62
CA LEU A 187 -14.34 9.38 14.44
C LEU A 187 -15.86 9.39 14.15
N ALA A 188 -16.39 8.31 13.59
CA ALA A 188 -17.82 8.12 13.39
C ALA A 188 -18.65 8.17 14.69
N THR A 189 -18.05 7.96 15.87
CA THR A 189 -18.76 8.10 17.15
C THR A 189 -19.10 9.55 17.47
N LEU A 190 -18.43 10.50 16.82
CA LEU A 190 -18.63 11.94 17.04
C LEU A 190 -19.78 12.50 16.20
N ALA A 191 -20.15 11.86 15.10
CA ALA A 191 -21.11 12.39 14.11
C ALA A 191 -22.51 12.73 14.67
N GLY A 192 -22.90 12.17 15.81
CA GLY A 192 -24.19 12.45 16.47
C GLY A 192 -24.15 13.51 17.56
N LEU A 193 -22.99 14.10 17.84
CA LEU A 193 -22.83 15.13 18.87
C LEU A 193 -23.22 16.52 18.34
N ALA A 194 -23.38 17.50 19.24
CA ALA A 194 -23.54 18.90 18.85
C ALA A 194 -22.28 19.40 18.12
N PRO A 195 -22.37 20.33 17.14
CA PRO A 195 -21.23 20.76 16.34
C PRO A 195 -19.99 21.18 17.13
N ASP A 196 -20.15 21.92 18.23
CA ASP A 196 -19.03 22.34 19.08
C ASP A 196 -18.35 21.15 19.76
N ASP A 197 -19.15 20.17 20.23
CA ASP A 197 -18.64 18.92 20.81
C ASP A 197 -17.96 18.03 19.76
N GLN A 198 -18.47 18.02 18.52
CA GLN A 198 -17.83 17.31 17.40
C GLN A 198 -16.41 17.82 17.19
N GLN A 199 -16.24 19.14 17.08
CA GLN A 199 -14.94 19.76 16.85
C GLN A 199 -14.00 19.52 18.04
N ALA A 200 -14.44 19.84 19.26
CA ALA A 200 -13.61 19.72 20.46
C ALA A 200 -13.10 18.28 20.68
N LYS A 201 -13.97 17.27 20.51
CA LYS A 201 -13.56 15.86 20.66
C LYS A 201 -12.72 15.35 19.49
N ALA A 202 -13.01 15.80 18.27
CA ALA A 202 -12.22 15.40 17.11
C ALA A 202 -10.78 15.92 17.21
N GLU A 203 -10.62 17.17 17.63
CA GLU A 203 -9.31 17.77 17.91
C GLU A 203 -8.59 17.06 19.06
N GLU A 204 -9.29 16.72 20.15
CA GLU A 204 -8.73 15.90 21.22
C GLU A 204 -8.21 14.55 20.69
N PHE A 205 -8.99 13.86 19.85
CA PHE A 205 -8.57 12.60 19.22
C PHE A 205 -7.34 12.80 18.33
N GLY A 206 -7.32 13.89 17.56
CA GLY A 206 -6.18 14.32 16.75
C GLY A 206 -4.93 14.51 17.58
N ARG A 207 -5.02 15.26 18.69
CA ARG A 207 -3.91 15.54 19.60
C ARG A 207 -3.40 14.30 20.33
N ILE A 208 -4.26 13.35 20.68
CA ILE A 208 -3.83 12.07 21.26
C ILE A 208 -3.00 11.29 20.25
N HIS A 209 -3.51 11.08 19.02
CA HIS A 209 -2.75 10.39 17.98
C HIS A 209 -1.49 11.16 17.61
N GLY A 210 -1.57 12.48 17.43
CA GLY A 210 -0.46 13.34 17.05
C GLY A 210 0.68 13.27 18.07
N GLY A 211 0.39 13.46 19.36
CA GLY A 211 1.40 13.42 20.41
C GLY A 211 2.08 12.05 20.55
N GLU A 212 1.31 10.96 20.49
CA GLU A 212 1.86 9.61 20.60
C GLU A 212 2.68 9.20 19.36
N LEU A 213 2.22 9.57 18.16
CA LEU A 213 2.93 9.33 16.91
C LEU A 213 4.22 10.16 16.83
N ALA A 214 4.16 11.46 17.13
CA ALA A 214 5.35 12.31 17.21
C ALA A 214 6.35 11.75 18.24
N GLY A 215 5.85 11.26 19.38
CA GLY A 215 6.64 10.61 20.41
C GLY A 215 7.36 9.33 19.94
N LEU A 216 6.93 8.68 18.85
CA LEU A 216 7.63 7.56 18.20
C LEU A 216 8.63 8.02 17.13
N GLY A 217 8.55 9.28 16.69
CA GLY A 217 9.24 9.76 15.48
C GLY A 217 8.43 9.58 14.19
N VAL A 218 7.13 9.26 14.29
CA VAL A 218 6.19 9.28 13.16
C VAL A 218 5.81 10.74 12.89
N ASN A 219 5.91 11.18 11.64
CA ASN A 219 5.64 12.56 11.22
C ASN A 219 4.52 12.67 10.18
N LEU A 220 3.95 11.55 9.73
CA LEU A 220 2.77 11.52 8.86
C LEU A 220 1.78 10.46 9.37
N ASN A 221 0.55 10.86 9.63
CA ASN A 221 -0.54 9.91 9.88
C ASN A 221 -1.35 9.75 8.59
N LEU A 222 -1.59 8.51 8.19
CA LEU A 222 -2.42 8.17 7.04
C LEU A 222 -3.91 8.22 7.43
N ALA A 223 -4.35 9.35 7.98
CA ALA A 223 -5.70 9.61 8.47
C ALA A 223 -5.97 11.12 8.40
N PRO A 224 -7.25 11.58 8.38
CA PRO A 224 -8.48 10.80 8.51
C PRO A 224 -9.08 10.29 7.19
N VAL A 225 -10.06 9.38 7.33
CA VAL A 225 -10.92 8.92 6.23
C VAL A 225 -12.01 9.95 5.96
N LEU A 226 -12.07 10.47 4.74
CA LEU A 226 -13.05 11.45 4.26
C LEU A 226 -14.10 10.85 3.32
N ASP A 227 -13.98 9.57 3.01
CA ASP A 227 -15.01 8.84 2.28
C ASP A 227 -16.37 8.98 2.97
N LEU A 228 -17.41 9.29 2.20
CA LEU A 228 -18.77 9.34 2.76
C LEU A 228 -19.24 7.94 3.13
N LYS A 229 -19.93 7.86 4.26
CA LYS A 229 -20.40 6.58 4.79
C LYS A 229 -21.43 5.96 3.83
N PRO A 230 -21.26 4.70 3.40
CA PRO A 230 -22.23 4.04 2.55
C PRO A 230 -23.60 3.90 3.24
N PRO A 231 -24.71 4.01 2.49
CA PRO A 231 -26.05 3.84 3.04
C PRO A 231 -26.36 2.39 3.48
N GLN A 232 -25.61 1.38 3.01
CA GLN A 232 -25.82 -0.02 3.38
C GLN A 232 -24.74 -0.54 4.34
N ARG A 233 -25.18 -1.25 5.38
CA ARG A 233 -24.34 -1.74 6.49
C ARG A 233 -23.45 -2.94 6.15
N ARG A 234 -23.68 -3.66 5.05
CA ARG A 234 -22.94 -4.89 4.74
C ARG A 234 -22.74 -5.10 3.24
N ASN A 235 -21.58 -4.69 2.75
CA ASN A 235 -21.06 -5.14 1.47
C ASN A 235 -20.36 -6.50 1.69
N ARG A 236 -20.87 -7.58 1.09
CA ARG A 236 -20.29 -8.94 1.22
C ARG A 236 -18.98 -9.12 0.46
N LEU A 237 -18.66 -8.18 -0.43
CA LEU A 237 -17.44 -8.16 -1.23
C LEU A 237 -16.44 -7.10 -0.72
N ASP A 238 -16.70 -6.52 0.45
CA ASP A 238 -15.79 -5.63 1.17
C ASP A 238 -15.21 -6.38 2.38
N PHE A 239 -13.96 -6.83 2.28
CA PHE A 239 -13.33 -7.70 3.26
C PHE A 239 -12.32 -6.93 4.13
N HIS A 240 -11.59 -6.00 3.53
CA HIS A 240 -10.46 -5.28 4.13
C HIS A 240 -10.65 -3.76 4.10
N THR A 241 -11.31 -3.21 3.08
CA THR A 241 -11.57 -1.76 3.02
C THR A 241 -12.47 -1.31 4.19
N LEU A 242 -13.56 -2.04 4.44
CA LEU A 242 -14.51 -1.88 5.55
C LEU A 242 -14.96 -0.43 5.76
N ILE A 243 -15.24 0.28 4.66
CA ILE A 243 -15.44 1.74 4.71
C ILE A 243 -16.65 2.14 5.57
N GLY A 244 -17.69 1.30 5.61
CA GLY A 244 -18.85 1.53 6.48
C GLY A 244 -18.54 1.57 7.99
N GLN A 245 -17.40 1.02 8.42
CA GLN A 245 -16.94 1.07 9.81
C GLN A 245 -15.94 2.21 10.07
N ARG A 246 -15.29 2.73 9.02
CA ARG A 246 -14.23 3.76 9.10
C ARG A 246 -14.75 5.16 8.79
N ALA A 247 -15.68 5.29 7.85
CA ALA A 247 -16.26 6.55 7.43
C ALA A 247 -17.03 7.24 8.56
N ILE A 248 -16.80 8.55 8.69
CA ILE A 248 -17.31 9.40 9.77
C ILE A 248 -18.85 9.47 9.70
N ALA A 249 -19.38 9.98 8.58
CA ALA A 249 -20.80 10.26 8.40
C ALA A 249 -21.22 10.16 6.93
N THR A 250 -22.53 10.15 6.66
CA THR A 250 -23.09 10.25 5.31
C THR A 250 -23.11 11.69 4.81
N ASP A 251 -23.20 12.67 5.72
CA ASP A 251 -23.30 14.09 5.41
C ASP A 251 -21.90 14.69 5.20
N PRO A 252 -21.58 15.24 4.00
CA PRO A 252 -20.31 15.89 3.72
C PRO A 252 -19.92 17.00 4.70
N ALA A 253 -20.88 17.77 5.22
CA ALA A 253 -20.60 18.87 6.15
C ALA A 253 -20.14 18.36 7.52
N VAL A 254 -20.74 17.26 8.00
CA VAL A 254 -20.34 16.59 9.25
C VAL A 254 -18.96 15.97 9.09
N VAL A 255 -18.68 15.32 7.95
CA VAL A 255 -17.34 14.79 7.65
C VAL A 255 -16.30 15.90 7.67
N SER A 256 -16.58 17.02 7.00
CA SER A 256 -15.66 18.17 6.92
C SER A 256 -15.36 18.74 8.31
N THR A 257 -16.41 19.01 9.11
CA THR A 257 -16.27 19.56 10.47
C THR A 257 -15.37 18.70 11.36
N ILE A 258 -15.64 17.39 11.40
CA ILE A 258 -14.89 16.46 12.25
C ILE A 258 -13.46 16.27 11.71
N ALA A 259 -13.30 16.12 10.39
CA ALA A 259 -12.00 15.89 9.78
C ALA A 259 -11.08 17.11 9.95
N THR A 260 -11.56 18.34 9.72
CA THR A 260 -10.77 19.56 9.92
C THR A 260 -10.26 19.67 11.36
N ALA A 261 -11.12 19.45 12.36
CA ALA A 261 -10.72 19.50 13.76
C ALA A 261 -9.72 18.39 14.13
N TYR A 262 -9.92 17.16 13.64
CA TYR A 262 -8.98 16.06 13.84
C TYR A 262 -7.60 16.34 13.22
N VAL A 263 -7.58 16.88 11.99
CA VAL A 263 -6.35 17.30 11.31
C VAL A 263 -5.62 18.37 12.11
N ARG A 264 -6.33 19.39 12.62
CA ARG A 264 -5.73 20.43 13.47
C ARG A 264 -5.01 19.82 14.69
N GLY A 265 -5.64 18.89 15.39
CA GLY A 265 -5.02 18.22 16.55
C GLY A 265 -3.77 17.41 16.20
N LEU A 266 -3.71 16.78 15.01
CA LEU A 266 -2.50 16.11 14.52
C LEU A 266 -1.38 17.12 14.23
N GLU A 267 -1.69 18.18 13.49
CA GLU A 267 -0.73 19.19 13.03
C GLU A 267 -0.16 20.00 14.22
N GLU A 268 -0.94 20.26 15.27
CA GLU A 268 -0.47 20.87 16.53
C GLU A 268 0.63 20.06 17.22
N SER A 269 0.66 18.74 16.97
CA SER A 269 1.69 17.84 17.51
C SER A 269 2.87 17.64 16.53
N GLY A 270 2.89 18.36 15.41
CA GLY A 270 3.92 18.22 14.37
C GLY A 270 3.76 16.98 13.48
N VAL A 271 2.58 16.34 13.47
CA VAL A 271 2.29 15.18 12.62
C VAL A 271 1.36 15.61 11.49
N GLY A 272 1.80 15.45 10.24
CA GLY A 272 0.97 15.72 9.07
C GLY A 272 -0.18 14.73 8.95
N ALA A 273 -1.30 15.15 8.38
CA ALA A 273 -2.43 14.28 8.06
C ALA A 273 -2.42 13.86 6.59
N THR A 274 -3.12 12.76 6.27
CA THR A 274 -3.35 12.32 4.89
C THR A 274 -4.82 12.00 4.70
N LEU A 275 -5.48 12.80 3.86
CA LEU A 275 -6.89 12.63 3.56
C LEU A 275 -7.08 11.47 2.60
N LYS A 276 -7.99 10.54 2.90
CA LYS A 276 -8.19 9.34 2.07
C LYS A 276 -9.64 8.86 2.01
N HIS A 277 -10.06 8.18 0.94
CA HIS A 277 -9.29 7.82 -0.26
C HIS A 277 -9.94 8.51 -1.46
N PHE A 278 -9.30 9.53 -2.03
CA PHE A 278 -9.85 10.21 -3.21
C PHE A 278 -9.90 9.21 -4.39
N PRO A 279 -10.98 9.13 -5.20
CA PRO A 279 -12.09 10.09 -5.36
C PRO A 279 -13.32 9.88 -4.47
N GLY A 280 -13.22 9.11 -3.38
CA GLY A 280 -14.36 8.73 -2.54
C GLY A 280 -14.77 7.28 -2.83
N ILE A 281 -14.30 6.35 -2.01
CA ILE A 281 -14.55 4.90 -2.17
C ILE A 281 -15.80 4.41 -1.44
N GLY A 282 -16.52 5.30 -0.75
CA GLY A 282 -17.76 5.00 -0.02
C GLY A 282 -18.88 4.40 -0.89
N ARG A 283 -18.87 4.68 -2.20
CA ARG A 283 -19.88 4.20 -3.16
C ARG A 283 -19.46 2.95 -3.94
N VAL A 284 -18.22 2.52 -3.78
CA VAL A 284 -17.66 1.36 -4.47
C VAL A 284 -18.19 0.06 -3.87
N ARG A 285 -18.43 -0.94 -4.72
CA ARG A 285 -19.03 -2.22 -4.34
C ARG A 285 -18.03 -3.37 -4.17
N THR A 286 -16.79 -3.20 -4.59
CA THR A 286 -15.73 -4.24 -4.50
C THR A 286 -14.56 -3.74 -3.67
N ASP A 287 -13.91 -4.68 -2.97
CA ASP A 287 -12.69 -4.40 -2.22
C ASP A 287 -11.49 -4.28 -3.17
N THR A 288 -10.89 -3.09 -3.27
CA THR A 288 -9.72 -2.83 -4.12
C THR A 288 -8.48 -3.61 -3.71
N HIS A 289 -8.45 -4.12 -2.48
CA HIS A 289 -7.43 -5.07 -2.03
C HIS A 289 -7.45 -6.37 -2.84
N HIS A 290 -8.53 -6.71 -3.54
CA HIS A 290 -8.72 -7.98 -4.25
C HIS A 290 -9.14 -7.83 -5.71
N PHE A 291 -9.86 -6.75 -6.04
CA PHE A 291 -10.51 -6.59 -7.34
C PHE A 291 -10.36 -5.17 -7.87
N SER A 292 -10.41 -5.01 -9.19
CA SER A 292 -10.69 -3.70 -9.78
C SER A 292 -12.06 -3.18 -9.30
N ALA A 293 -12.19 -1.85 -9.25
CA ALA A 293 -13.37 -1.17 -8.76
C ALA A 293 -13.70 0.05 -9.62
N ASP A 294 -14.98 0.20 -9.96
CA ASP A 294 -15.46 1.32 -10.76
C ASP A 294 -16.34 2.25 -9.90
N LEU A 295 -16.13 3.55 -10.08
CA LEU A 295 -16.98 4.62 -9.58
C LEU A 295 -17.71 5.28 -10.76
N ASN A 296 -18.95 4.85 -10.97
CA ASN A 296 -19.80 5.31 -12.07
C ASN A 296 -20.60 6.59 -11.74
N THR A 297 -20.44 7.13 -10.54
CA THR A 297 -21.13 8.35 -10.12
C THR A 297 -20.70 9.53 -10.99
N PRO A 298 -21.64 10.35 -11.52
CA PRO A 298 -21.30 11.51 -12.32
C PRO A 298 -20.41 12.51 -11.56
N VAL A 299 -19.45 13.11 -12.26
CA VAL A 299 -18.51 14.10 -11.67
C VAL A 299 -19.23 15.21 -10.93
N LYS A 300 -20.31 15.76 -11.50
CA LYS A 300 -21.10 16.83 -10.86
C LYS A 300 -21.71 16.41 -9.52
N GLU A 301 -22.12 15.14 -9.39
CA GLU A 301 -22.60 14.62 -8.10
C GLU A 301 -21.43 14.50 -7.12
N LEU A 302 -20.30 13.91 -7.54
CA LEU A 302 -19.10 13.79 -6.71
C LEU A 302 -18.60 15.16 -6.21
N GLU A 303 -18.58 16.18 -7.07
CA GLU A 303 -18.22 17.56 -6.71
C GLU A 303 -19.13 18.15 -5.64
N ALA A 304 -20.43 17.84 -5.70
CA ALA A 304 -21.44 18.34 -4.76
C ALA A 304 -21.47 17.53 -3.45
N THR A 305 -20.94 16.30 -3.43
CA THR A 305 -20.99 15.41 -2.28
C THR A 305 -19.62 14.90 -1.86
N ASP A 306 -19.10 13.87 -2.53
CA ASP A 306 -17.98 13.04 -2.07
C ASP A 306 -16.66 13.80 -2.03
N TRP A 307 -16.50 14.81 -2.89
CA TRP A 307 -15.30 15.62 -3.01
C TRP A 307 -15.33 16.88 -2.12
N LEU A 308 -16.51 17.25 -1.61
CA LEU A 308 -16.66 18.43 -0.76
C LEU A 308 -15.76 18.36 0.48
N PRO A 309 -15.72 17.26 1.25
CA PRO A 309 -14.86 17.19 2.43
C PRO A 309 -13.38 17.30 2.08
N PHE A 310 -12.95 16.68 0.98
CA PHE A 310 -11.54 16.77 0.55
C PHE A 310 -11.17 18.21 0.22
N ARG A 311 -11.98 18.91 -0.57
CA ARG A 311 -11.70 20.29 -0.95
C ARG A 311 -11.71 21.24 0.24
N GLU A 312 -12.67 21.08 1.15
CA GLU A 312 -12.79 21.91 2.35
C GLU A 312 -11.55 21.74 3.24
N VAL A 313 -11.21 20.51 3.62
CA VAL A 313 -10.10 20.22 4.54
C VAL A 313 -8.76 20.61 3.90
N LEU A 314 -8.51 20.27 2.62
CA LEU A 314 -7.26 20.65 1.93
C LEU A 314 -7.06 22.17 1.80
N SER A 315 -8.14 22.96 1.81
CA SER A 315 -8.05 24.41 1.73
C SER A 315 -7.61 25.07 3.04
N GLN A 316 -7.65 24.32 4.15
CA GLN A 316 -7.43 24.82 5.51
C GLN A 316 -6.29 24.10 6.24
N SER A 317 -5.60 23.16 5.59
CA SER A 317 -4.54 22.34 6.20
C SER A 317 -3.35 22.12 5.28
N HIS A 318 -2.29 21.53 5.84
CA HIS A 318 -1.12 21.06 5.09
C HIS A 318 -1.21 19.55 4.80
N SER A 319 -2.41 18.97 4.89
CA SER A 319 -2.62 17.53 4.72
C SER A 319 -2.20 17.07 3.33
N ALA A 320 -1.60 15.88 3.24
CA ALA A 320 -1.43 15.14 2.01
C ALA A 320 -2.77 14.56 1.52
N LEU A 321 -2.84 14.19 0.24
CA LEU A 321 -3.99 13.52 -0.37
C LEU A 321 -3.61 12.12 -0.86
N MET A 322 -4.27 11.10 -0.35
CA MET A 322 -4.14 9.73 -0.86
C MET A 322 -5.20 9.45 -1.92
N VAL A 323 -4.75 8.92 -3.06
CA VAL A 323 -5.59 8.55 -4.19
C VAL A 323 -5.72 7.02 -4.26
N GLY A 324 -6.95 6.54 -4.13
CA GLY A 324 -7.30 5.13 -4.17
C GLY A 324 -7.25 4.52 -5.58
N HIS A 325 -7.23 3.18 -5.62
CA HIS A 325 -7.18 2.38 -6.84
C HIS A 325 -8.58 2.10 -7.41
N VAL A 326 -9.33 3.17 -7.71
CA VAL A 326 -10.69 3.09 -8.25
C VAL A 326 -10.75 3.80 -9.61
N THR A 327 -11.35 3.15 -10.60
CA THR A 327 -11.60 3.73 -11.92
C THR A 327 -12.75 4.73 -11.84
N LEU A 328 -12.44 6.00 -12.00
CA LEU A 328 -13.46 7.06 -12.13
C LEU A 328 -13.94 7.09 -13.59
N THR A 329 -14.91 6.24 -13.91
CA THR A 329 -15.26 5.91 -15.30
C THR A 329 -15.73 7.11 -16.12
N ALA A 330 -16.35 8.09 -15.48
CA ALA A 330 -16.77 9.34 -16.12
C ALA A 330 -15.60 10.25 -16.56
N VAL A 331 -14.38 10.00 -16.09
CA VAL A 331 -13.18 10.83 -16.36
C VAL A 331 -12.13 10.05 -17.14
N ASP A 332 -11.79 8.86 -16.66
CA ASP A 332 -10.81 7.97 -17.27
C ASP A 332 -11.23 6.51 -17.05
N PRO A 333 -11.91 5.88 -18.04
CA PRO A 333 -12.36 4.50 -17.91
C PRO A 333 -11.23 3.47 -18.06
N ASP A 334 -10.03 3.90 -18.49
CA ASP A 334 -8.93 2.98 -18.79
C ASP A 334 -7.95 2.82 -17.62
N ARG A 335 -8.07 3.66 -16.58
CA ARG A 335 -7.11 3.76 -15.48
C ARG A 335 -7.78 4.02 -14.14
N ALA A 336 -7.24 3.43 -13.09
CA ALA A 336 -7.60 3.82 -11.73
C ALA A 336 -7.11 5.25 -11.44
N ALA A 337 -7.84 5.96 -10.60
CA ALA A 337 -7.57 7.35 -10.21
C ALA A 337 -6.10 7.58 -9.82
N SER A 338 -5.53 6.66 -9.04
CA SER A 338 -4.14 6.68 -8.55
C SER A 338 -3.05 6.77 -9.63
N HIS A 339 -3.34 6.40 -10.87
CA HIS A 339 -2.40 6.51 -12.00
C HIS A 339 -3.01 7.16 -13.24
N SER A 340 -4.16 7.83 -13.08
CA SER A 340 -4.78 8.58 -14.16
C SER A 340 -4.30 10.03 -14.17
N LYS A 341 -3.64 10.44 -15.26
CA LYS A 341 -3.27 11.85 -15.49
C LYS A 341 -4.49 12.77 -15.55
N ARG A 342 -5.63 12.30 -16.06
CA ARG A 342 -6.87 13.10 -16.09
C ARG A 342 -7.41 13.39 -14.70
N VAL A 343 -7.25 12.44 -13.77
CA VAL A 343 -7.68 12.60 -12.39
C VAL A 343 -6.65 13.40 -11.58
N VAL A 344 -5.39 12.97 -11.54
CA VAL A 344 -4.36 13.62 -10.70
C VAL A 344 -4.00 14.99 -11.24
N GLN A 345 -3.53 15.10 -12.48
CA GLN A 345 -3.19 16.41 -13.05
C GLN A 345 -4.48 17.22 -13.32
N GLY A 346 -5.45 16.65 -14.03
CA GLY A 346 -6.62 17.41 -14.49
C GLY A 346 -7.57 17.88 -13.36
N ILE A 347 -7.88 17.04 -12.38
CA ILE A 347 -8.80 17.41 -11.30
C ILE A 347 -8.02 18.00 -10.12
N ILE A 348 -7.09 17.23 -9.53
CA ILE A 348 -6.43 17.65 -8.28
C ILE A 348 -5.50 18.86 -8.51
N ARG A 349 -4.60 18.80 -9.50
CA ARG A 349 -3.63 19.88 -9.74
C ARG A 349 -4.23 21.06 -10.50
N ASP A 350 -5.00 20.81 -11.56
CA ASP A 350 -5.44 21.86 -12.47
C ASP A 350 -6.78 22.47 -12.04
N THR A 351 -7.76 21.66 -11.63
CA THR A 351 -9.09 22.17 -11.27
C THR A 351 -9.14 22.65 -9.83
N TRP A 352 -8.68 21.83 -8.88
CA TRP A 352 -8.67 22.17 -7.45
C TRP A 352 -7.48 23.03 -7.04
N LYS A 353 -6.47 23.15 -7.92
CA LYS A 353 -5.24 23.90 -7.64
C LYS A 353 -4.47 23.40 -6.42
N TYR A 354 -4.67 22.15 -6.01
CA TYR A 354 -3.99 21.60 -4.84
C TYR A 354 -2.51 21.30 -5.14
N GLN A 355 -1.61 21.99 -4.42
CA GLN A 355 -0.15 21.90 -4.60
C GLN A 355 0.57 21.14 -3.48
N GLY A 356 -0.15 20.54 -2.53
CA GLY A 356 0.44 19.69 -1.51
C GLY A 356 0.83 18.30 -2.03
N VAL A 357 1.20 17.40 -1.12
CA VAL A 357 1.66 16.04 -1.47
C VAL A 357 0.48 15.17 -1.87
N VAL A 358 0.58 14.55 -3.04
CA VAL A 358 -0.36 13.51 -3.51
C VAL A 358 0.35 12.15 -3.44
N MET A 359 -0.30 11.16 -2.85
CA MET A 359 0.24 9.80 -2.78
C MET A 359 -0.74 8.76 -3.30
N THR A 360 -0.23 7.62 -3.74
CA THR A 360 -1.09 6.47 -4.01
C THR A 360 -1.53 5.79 -2.71
N ASP A 361 -2.64 5.07 -2.78
CA ASP A 361 -2.87 3.92 -1.89
C ASP A 361 -1.83 2.81 -2.17
N ASP A 362 -1.86 1.70 -1.42
CA ASP A 362 -0.85 0.65 -1.53
C ASP A 362 -0.83 -0.04 -2.90
N LEU A 363 0.27 0.12 -3.64
CA LEU A 363 0.47 -0.46 -4.98
C LEU A 363 0.53 -1.99 -4.99
N VAL A 364 0.60 -2.62 -3.82
CA VAL A 364 0.54 -4.06 -3.64
C VAL A 364 -0.90 -4.59 -3.66
N MET A 365 -1.91 -3.71 -3.64
CA MET A 365 -3.32 -4.09 -3.74
C MET A 365 -3.68 -4.71 -5.10
N GLY A 366 -4.64 -5.65 -5.09
CA GLY A 366 -5.04 -6.42 -6.27
C GLY A 366 -5.41 -5.57 -7.48
N ALA A 367 -6.14 -4.48 -7.26
CA ALA A 367 -6.58 -3.54 -8.31
C ALA A 367 -5.42 -2.99 -9.18
N ILE A 368 -4.19 -2.97 -8.65
CA ILE A 368 -3.00 -2.52 -9.37
C ILE A 368 -2.01 -3.66 -9.60
N TYR A 369 -1.67 -4.40 -8.54
CA TYR A 369 -0.59 -5.39 -8.58
C TYR A 369 -0.85 -6.49 -9.63
N GLN A 370 -2.11 -6.92 -9.77
CA GLN A 370 -2.53 -7.93 -10.75
C GLN A 370 -2.75 -7.35 -12.16
N HIS A 371 -2.71 -6.03 -12.33
CA HIS A 371 -3.09 -5.30 -13.54
C HIS A 371 -1.94 -4.43 -14.08
N ASP A 372 -0.77 -5.05 -14.30
CA ASP A 372 0.46 -4.39 -14.78
C ASP A 372 0.93 -3.22 -13.89
N VAL A 373 1.38 -3.58 -12.68
CA VAL A 373 1.97 -2.63 -11.72
C VAL A 373 3.10 -1.78 -12.31
N CYS A 374 3.86 -2.28 -13.28
CA CYS A 374 4.95 -1.50 -13.87
C CYS A 374 4.41 -0.33 -14.69
N LYS A 375 3.36 -0.57 -15.48
CA LYS A 375 2.64 0.50 -16.18
C LYS A 375 2.04 1.49 -15.17
N ALA A 376 1.39 1.01 -14.11
CA ALA A 376 0.76 1.87 -13.11
C ALA A 376 1.77 2.79 -12.39
N VAL A 377 2.98 2.28 -12.07
CA VAL A 377 4.07 3.07 -11.47
C VAL A 377 4.50 4.23 -12.37
N VAL A 378 4.78 3.93 -13.64
CA VAL A 378 5.20 4.95 -14.62
C VAL A 378 4.09 5.98 -14.84
N GLU A 379 2.85 5.51 -14.98
CA GLU A 379 1.69 6.38 -15.18
C GLU A 379 1.39 7.25 -13.96
N ALA A 380 1.53 6.74 -12.73
CA ALA A 380 1.33 7.51 -11.50
C ALA A 380 2.34 8.67 -11.38
N ILE A 381 3.63 8.40 -11.60
CA ILE A 381 4.67 9.44 -11.61
C ILE A 381 4.34 10.49 -12.68
N ASN A 382 4.03 10.06 -13.90
CA ASN A 382 3.71 10.96 -15.02
C ASN A 382 2.37 11.70 -14.86
N ALA A 383 1.49 11.20 -13.99
CA ALA A 383 0.23 11.83 -13.63
C ALA A 383 0.41 12.95 -12.58
N GLY A 384 1.58 13.04 -11.93
CA GLY A 384 1.89 14.04 -10.92
C GLY A 384 1.69 13.57 -9.47
N VAL A 385 1.68 12.25 -9.24
CA VAL A 385 1.75 11.66 -7.90
C VAL A 385 3.16 11.83 -7.33
N ASP A 386 3.23 12.17 -6.04
CA ASP A 386 4.48 12.46 -5.35
C ASP A 386 5.08 11.29 -4.60
N LEU A 387 4.24 10.50 -3.94
CA LEU A 387 4.65 9.33 -3.15
C LEU A 387 3.91 8.09 -3.62
N LEU A 388 4.67 7.05 -3.95
CA LEU A 388 4.20 5.72 -4.29
C LEU A 388 4.33 4.85 -3.04
N LEU A 389 3.20 4.38 -2.52
CA LEU A 389 3.14 3.57 -1.31
C LEU A 389 3.29 2.08 -1.63
N VAL A 390 4.20 1.42 -0.95
CA VAL A 390 4.39 -0.05 -0.95
C VAL A 390 4.33 -0.54 0.49
N ALA A 391 3.12 -0.82 0.98
CA ALA A 391 2.86 -0.98 2.41
C ALA A 391 2.82 -2.45 2.85
N TYR A 392 1.83 -3.22 2.40
CA TYR A 392 1.48 -4.53 2.97
C TYR A 392 2.62 -5.56 2.87
N ASP A 393 3.24 -5.65 1.70
CA ASP A 393 4.37 -6.53 1.43
C ASP A 393 5.56 -5.72 0.92
N GLY A 394 6.34 -5.18 1.85
CA GLY A 394 7.53 -4.39 1.56
C GLY A 394 8.57 -5.07 0.66
N ALA A 395 8.56 -6.41 0.55
CA ALA A 395 9.43 -7.11 -0.39
C ALA A 395 9.11 -6.77 -1.86
N GLN A 396 7.88 -6.34 -2.17
CA GLN A 396 7.48 -5.91 -3.52
C GLN A 396 8.13 -4.60 -3.95
N PHE A 397 8.73 -3.86 -3.02
CA PHE A 397 9.48 -2.65 -3.33
C PHE A 397 10.49 -2.89 -4.47
N TYR A 398 11.24 -3.98 -4.44
CA TYR A 398 12.23 -4.27 -5.48
C TYR A 398 11.61 -4.43 -6.87
N ARG A 399 10.42 -5.04 -6.97
CA ARG A 399 9.68 -5.14 -8.23
C ARG A 399 9.21 -3.76 -8.68
N ILE A 400 8.56 -3.02 -7.79
CA ILE A 400 7.89 -1.75 -8.08
C ILE A 400 8.91 -0.64 -8.40
N PHE A 401 9.93 -0.48 -7.56
CA PHE A 401 11.04 0.45 -7.81
C PHE A 401 11.80 0.06 -9.09
N GLY A 402 12.00 -1.25 -9.33
CA GLY A 402 12.57 -1.74 -10.58
C GLY A 402 11.79 -1.29 -11.82
N CYS A 403 10.46 -1.25 -11.76
CA CYS A 403 9.65 -0.71 -12.85
C CYS A 403 9.91 0.78 -13.10
N ALA A 404 10.04 1.59 -12.03
CA ALA A 404 10.38 3.01 -12.16
C ALA A 404 11.80 3.22 -12.71
N LEU A 405 12.75 2.39 -12.26
CA LEU A 405 14.12 2.40 -12.74
C LEU A 405 14.20 2.08 -14.24
N ASP A 406 13.52 1.01 -14.67
CA ASP A 406 13.39 0.64 -16.09
C ASP A 406 12.71 1.77 -16.89
N GLY A 407 11.65 2.37 -16.34
CA GLY A 407 10.97 3.52 -16.95
C GLY A 407 11.88 4.73 -17.12
N SER A 408 12.68 5.06 -16.11
CA SER A 408 13.65 6.17 -16.15
C SER A 408 14.72 5.91 -17.21
N ARG A 409 15.35 4.72 -17.18
CA ARG A 409 16.38 4.30 -18.14
C ARG A 409 15.89 4.29 -19.59
N GLN A 410 14.60 4.01 -19.80
CA GLN A 410 13.96 4.01 -21.12
C GLN A 410 13.40 5.38 -21.53
N GLY A 411 13.57 6.43 -20.72
CA GLY A 411 13.06 7.78 -21.01
C GLY A 411 11.53 7.88 -20.96
N LYS A 412 10.86 6.99 -20.22
CA LYS A 412 9.40 6.96 -20.09
C LYS A 412 8.87 7.81 -18.93
N LEU A 413 9.73 8.26 -18.03
CA LEU A 413 9.36 9.17 -16.94
C LEU A 413 9.46 10.63 -17.38
N ASP A 414 8.44 11.40 -17.07
CA ASP A 414 8.38 12.84 -17.31
C ASP A 414 9.26 13.56 -16.27
N ALA A 415 10.40 14.07 -16.72
CA ALA A 415 11.37 14.76 -15.85
C ALA A 415 10.80 16.02 -15.20
N ALA A 416 9.86 16.72 -15.86
CA ALA A 416 9.22 17.90 -15.29
C ALA A 416 8.28 17.50 -14.15
N MET A 417 7.57 16.38 -14.28
CA MET A 417 6.70 15.85 -13.22
C MET A 417 7.53 15.41 -12.00
N LEU A 418 8.65 14.71 -12.21
CA LEU A 418 9.57 14.34 -11.14
C LEU A 418 10.14 15.58 -10.42
N GLY A 419 10.59 16.59 -11.18
CA GLY A 419 11.12 17.83 -10.60
C GLY A 419 10.08 18.60 -9.78
N ALA A 420 8.86 18.74 -10.31
CA ALA A 420 7.76 19.37 -9.59
C ALA A 420 7.39 18.60 -8.32
N SER A 421 7.41 17.26 -8.41
CA SER A 421 7.13 16.41 -7.26
C SER A 421 8.20 16.53 -6.16
N ALA A 422 9.48 16.47 -6.53
CA ALA A 422 10.58 16.62 -5.60
C ALA A 422 10.51 17.96 -4.84
N ALA A 423 10.13 19.04 -5.53
CA ALA A 423 9.92 20.34 -4.91
C ALA A 423 8.78 20.32 -3.87
N ARG A 424 7.66 19.65 -4.14
CA ARG A 424 6.56 19.50 -3.17
C ARG A 424 6.98 18.70 -1.96
N LEU A 425 7.73 17.61 -2.15
CA LEU A 425 8.22 16.78 -1.05
C LEU A 425 9.17 17.56 -0.13
N VAL A 426 10.10 18.32 -0.69
CA VAL A 426 11.02 19.18 0.09
C VAL A 426 10.26 20.28 0.83
N HIS A 427 9.22 20.86 0.22
CA HIS A 427 8.42 21.90 0.86
C HIS A 427 7.57 21.35 2.01
N ALA A 428 6.94 20.18 1.83
CA ALA A 428 6.08 19.56 2.82
C ALA A 428 6.86 18.95 4.01
N PHE A 429 8.07 18.46 3.75
CA PHE A 429 8.94 17.83 4.74
C PHE A 429 10.32 18.48 4.69
N PRO A 430 10.48 19.70 5.24
CA PRO A 430 11.71 20.45 5.13
C PRO A 430 12.89 19.74 5.81
N LEU A 431 14.09 20.02 5.31
CA LEU A 431 15.34 19.62 5.95
C LEU A 431 15.42 20.33 7.31
N GLY A 432 15.28 19.56 8.40
CA GLY A 432 15.47 20.05 9.76
C GLY A 432 16.91 20.40 10.08
#